data_AF-A0A317V4L5-F1
#
_entry.id   AF-A0A317V4L5-F1
#
_cell.length_a   1.000
_cell.length_b   1.000
_cell.length_c   1.000
_cell.angle_alpha   90.00
_cell.angle_beta   90.00
_cell.angle_gamma   90.00
#
_symmetry.space_group_name_H-M   'P 1'
#
loop_
_entity.id
_entity.type
_entity.pdbx_description
1 polymer ?
#
loop_
_entity_poly.entity_id
_entity_poly.type
_entity_poly.pdbx_seq_one_letter_code
_entity_poly.pdbx_strand_id
1 'polypeptide(L)'
;MTGVKEQTTTHYAQHLHAAGFTTLTFDAAYQGSSTGNPRGLEDPFQRVEDIKSAVTYLSTSVPGVLEMVQEGGGEGGGGDNVDSFFKAAAEYYATERERHERSTQRVPLQSCDRMVVYDSFAFMRLIAPRPVLMIAGEEAETLHYSEEAVRLAREPKELLVVSGMGHFDLYDRLEVSGPKLVRFFREALA
;
A
#
# COMPACT_ATOMS: atom_id res chain seq x y z
N MET A 1 -7.34 -1.77 -9.53
CA MET A 1 -8.22 -1.52 -8.36
C MET A 1 -7.87 -0.13 -7.85
N THR A 2 -8.84 0.75 -7.59
CA THR A 2 -8.56 2.15 -7.20
C THR A 2 -8.92 2.36 -5.73
N GLY A 3 -7.96 2.78 -4.92
CA GLY A 3 -8.16 3.09 -3.50
C GLY A 3 -8.37 4.59 -3.25
N VAL A 4 -8.96 4.94 -2.11
CA VAL A 4 -8.99 6.32 -1.60
C VAL A 4 -8.43 6.39 -0.19
N LYS A 5 -8.01 7.59 0.22
CA LYS A 5 -7.36 7.81 1.51
C LYS A 5 -8.19 7.35 2.70
N GLU A 6 -9.52 7.35 2.61
CA GLU A 6 -10.44 6.95 3.69
C GLU A 6 -10.51 5.44 3.94
N GLN A 7 -9.93 4.61 3.06
CA GLN A 7 -9.94 3.14 3.19
C GLN A 7 -8.71 2.65 3.97
N THR A 8 -8.10 1.53 3.57
CA THR A 8 -6.93 0.86 4.18
C THR A 8 -5.91 1.82 4.81
N THR A 9 -5.46 2.82 4.05
CA THR A 9 -4.43 3.76 4.50
C THR A 9 -4.81 4.51 5.78
N THR A 10 -6.10 4.86 5.96
CA THR A 10 -6.58 5.55 7.16
C THR A 10 -6.50 4.65 8.39
N HIS A 11 -6.82 3.36 8.29
CA HIS A 11 -6.74 2.44 9.43
C HIS A 11 -5.30 2.34 9.97
N TYR A 12 -4.33 2.17 9.07
CA TYR A 12 -2.92 2.14 9.44
C TYR A 12 -2.43 3.48 9.98
N ALA A 13 -2.83 4.60 9.36
CA ALA A 13 -2.47 5.94 9.82
C ALA A 13 -3.01 6.22 11.22
N GLN A 14 -4.26 5.87 11.50
CA GLN A 14 -4.85 6.02 12.84
C GLN A 14 -4.10 5.19 13.89
N HIS A 15 -3.72 3.95 13.54
CA HIS A 15 -2.98 3.08 14.46
C HIS A 15 -1.59 3.63 14.80
N LEU A 16 -0.87 4.15 13.80
CA LEU A 16 0.42 4.82 14.00
C LEU A 16 0.27 6.16 14.73
N HIS A 17 -0.76 6.93 14.41
CA HIS A 17 -1.03 8.19 15.08
C HIS A 17 -1.29 8.00 16.58
N ALA A 18 -2.08 6.98 16.94
CA ALA A 18 -2.30 6.59 18.33
C ALA A 18 -0.99 6.17 19.05
N ALA A 19 0.03 5.74 18.31
CA ALA A 19 1.35 5.39 18.85
C ALA A 19 2.34 6.57 18.93
N GLY A 20 1.91 7.78 18.56
CA GLY A 20 2.68 9.03 18.64
C GLY A 20 3.30 9.50 17.34
N PHE A 21 3.00 8.87 16.20
CA PHE A 21 3.53 9.29 14.90
C PHE A 21 2.67 10.38 14.25
N THR A 22 3.32 11.27 13.51
CA THR A 22 2.61 12.11 12.52
C THR A 22 2.40 11.29 11.26
N THR A 23 1.16 11.21 10.80
CA THR A 23 0.78 10.41 9.62
C THR A 23 0.05 11.26 8.59
N LEU A 24 0.28 10.97 7.32
CA LEU A 24 -0.44 11.58 6.20
C LEU A 24 -1.03 10.50 5.31
N THR A 25 -2.34 10.59 5.07
CA THR A 25 -3.05 9.82 4.05
C THR A 25 -3.49 10.77 2.94
N PHE A 26 -3.29 10.39 1.69
CA PHE A 26 -3.62 11.23 0.55
C PHE A 26 -4.26 10.41 -0.57
N ASP A 27 -5.07 11.05 -1.40
CA ASP A 27 -5.56 10.44 -2.64
C ASP A 27 -4.47 10.63 -3.71
N ALA A 28 -4.11 9.57 -4.43
CA ALA A 28 -3.16 9.68 -5.53
C ALA A 28 -3.68 10.61 -6.64
N ALA A 29 -2.78 11.12 -7.49
CA ALA A 29 -3.14 11.90 -8.65
C ALA A 29 -4.21 11.15 -9.48
N TYR A 30 -5.14 11.90 -10.07
CA TYR A 30 -6.27 11.38 -10.86
C TYR A 30 -7.33 10.57 -10.08
N GLN A 31 -7.12 10.29 -8.79
CA GLN A 31 -8.00 9.47 -7.95
C GLN A 31 -8.63 10.27 -6.81
N GLY A 32 -9.62 9.68 -6.13
CA GLY A 32 -10.23 10.27 -4.95
C GLY A 32 -10.65 11.72 -5.13
N SER A 33 -10.24 12.59 -4.20
CA SER A 33 -10.44 14.04 -4.25
C SER A 33 -9.26 14.78 -4.89
N SER A 34 -8.17 14.09 -5.20
CA SER A 34 -7.02 14.69 -5.87
C SER A 34 -7.36 15.05 -7.31
N THR A 35 -6.79 16.13 -7.82
CA THR A 35 -7.03 16.63 -9.17
C THR A 35 -6.37 15.76 -10.25
N GLY A 36 -6.59 16.10 -11.52
CA GLY A 36 -5.95 15.45 -12.67
C GLY A 36 -6.96 14.84 -13.63
N ASN A 37 -6.59 14.76 -14.91
CA ASN A 37 -7.36 14.10 -15.97
C ASN A 37 -6.45 13.22 -16.87
N PRO A 38 -6.96 12.09 -17.40
CA PRO A 38 -8.31 11.56 -17.17
C PRO A 38 -8.48 10.99 -15.75
N ARG A 39 -9.72 11.02 -15.22
CA ARG A 39 -10.03 10.48 -13.89
C ARG A 39 -9.78 8.98 -13.83
N GLY A 40 -9.27 8.52 -12.69
CA GLY A 40 -8.95 7.12 -12.43
C GLY A 40 -7.74 6.59 -13.21
N LEU A 41 -6.91 7.48 -13.78
CA LEU A 41 -5.67 7.07 -14.43
C LEU A 41 -4.76 6.36 -13.43
N GLU A 42 -4.36 5.14 -13.78
CA GLU A 42 -3.36 4.38 -13.05
C GLU A 42 -2.02 4.52 -13.79
N ASP A 43 -1.11 5.30 -13.21
CA ASP A 43 0.23 5.49 -13.72
C ASP A 43 1.23 5.22 -12.57
N PRO A 44 1.95 4.08 -12.59
CA PRO A 44 2.85 3.72 -11.50
C PRO A 44 4.04 4.68 -11.39
N PHE A 45 4.45 5.32 -12.48
CA PHE A 45 5.50 6.34 -12.43
C PHE A 45 4.99 7.59 -11.70
N GLN A 46 3.74 8.01 -11.98
CA GLN A 46 3.13 9.10 -11.22
C GLN A 46 2.94 8.72 -9.75
N ARG A 47 2.60 7.47 -9.44
CA ARG A 47 2.44 7.02 -8.04
C ARG A 47 3.72 7.23 -7.22
N VAL A 48 4.88 6.95 -7.82
CA VAL A 48 6.19 7.23 -7.20
C VAL A 48 6.38 8.74 -6.96
N GLU A 49 5.97 9.60 -7.90
CA GLU A 49 6.06 11.06 -7.72
C GLU A 49 5.08 11.60 -6.68
N ASP A 50 3.90 11.00 -6.54
CA ASP A 50 2.93 11.37 -5.51
C ASP A 50 3.48 11.08 -4.11
N ILE A 51 4.14 9.94 -3.93
CA ILE A 51 4.84 9.59 -2.69
C ILE A 51 5.93 10.62 -2.37
N LYS A 52 6.81 10.93 -3.33
CA LYS A 52 7.86 11.96 -3.16
C LYS A 52 7.26 13.33 -2.81
N SER A 53 6.12 13.66 -3.41
CA SER A 53 5.40 14.92 -3.14
C SER A 53 4.84 14.95 -1.72
N ALA A 54 4.28 13.83 -1.24
CA ALA A 54 3.80 13.68 0.13
C ALA A 54 4.95 13.82 1.15
N VAL A 55 6.11 13.22 0.89
CA VAL A 55 7.34 13.40 1.69
C VAL A 55 7.80 14.85 1.72
N THR A 56 7.81 15.48 0.55
CA THR A 56 8.21 16.89 0.43
C THR A 56 7.26 17.77 1.24
N TYR A 57 5.96 17.53 1.16
CA TYR A 57 4.97 18.25 1.95
C TYR A 57 5.21 18.05 3.45
N LEU A 58 5.37 16.81 3.92
CA LEU A 58 5.62 16.51 5.33
C LEU A 58 6.90 17.16 5.85
N SER A 59 8.02 17.01 5.12
CA SER A 59 9.32 17.53 5.54
C SER A 59 9.42 19.05 5.56
N THR A 60 8.60 19.74 4.75
CA THR A 60 8.59 21.21 4.68
C THR A 60 7.51 21.85 5.54
N SER A 61 6.39 21.15 5.77
CA SER A 61 5.21 21.71 6.44
C SER A 61 5.07 21.24 7.89
N VAL A 62 5.76 20.17 8.29
CA VAL A 62 5.68 19.61 9.64
C VAL A 62 7.10 19.32 10.18
N PRO A 63 7.55 20.01 11.23
CA PRO A 63 8.84 19.72 11.84
C PRO A 63 8.91 18.27 12.36
N GLY A 64 9.92 17.50 11.92
CA GLY A 64 10.29 16.21 12.54
C GLY A 64 9.56 14.96 12.05
N VAL A 65 9.02 14.93 10.83
CA VAL A 65 8.26 13.77 10.32
C VAL A 65 9.15 12.77 9.57
N LEU A 66 8.89 11.48 9.81
CA LEU A 66 9.34 10.37 8.96
C LEU A 66 8.16 9.45 8.60
N GLU A 67 8.32 8.75 7.47
CA GLU A 67 7.27 8.44 6.48
C GLU A 67 6.63 7.05 6.61
N MET A 68 5.38 6.94 6.15
CA MET A 68 4.71 5.68 5.83
C MET A 68 4.09 5.72 4.43
N VAL A 69 4.42 4.73 3.61
CA VAL A 69 3.83 4.50 2.29
C VAL A 69 3.15 3.15 2.31
N GLN A 70 1.84 3.14 2.10
CA GLN A 70 1.13 1.92 1.74
C GLN A 70 0.85 1.97 0.24
N GLU A 71 1.56 1.15 -0.54
CA GLU A 71 1.17 0.87 -1.92
C GLU A 71 0.10 -0.23 -1.91
N GLY A 72 -1.16 0.17 -2.00
CA GLY A 72 -2.27 -0.74 -2.29
C GLY A 72 -2.44 -0.89 -3.80
N GLY A 73 -1.55 -1.65 -4.44
CA GLY A 73 -1.65 -2.03 -5.84
C GLY A 73 -1.87 -3.53 -5.96
N GLY A 74 -3.13 -3.98 -5.91
CA GLY A 74 -3.46 -5.37 -6.23
C GLY A 74 -3.34 -5.62 -7.73
N GLU A 75 -2.21 -6.17 -8.19
CA GLU A 75 -2.15 -6.86 -9.47
C GLU A 75 -2.74 -8.25 -9.30
N GLY A 76 -3.86 -8.51 -9.97
CA GLY A 76 -4.49 -9.84 -9.98
C GLY A 76 -3.65 -10.81 -10.80
N GLY A 77 -2.70 -11.50 -10.15
CA GLY A 77 -2.02 -12.66 -10.71
C GLY A 77 -2.98 -13.84 -10.82
N GLY A 78 -3.15 -14.40 -12.01
CA GLY A 78 -4.01 -15.56 -12.26
C GLY A 78 -3.43 -16.84 -11.64
N GLY A 79 -3.87 -17.18 -10.44
CA GLY A 79 -3.69 -18.49 -9.79
C GLY A 79 -5.02 -19.23 -9.60
N ASP A 80 -4.98 -20.49 -9.20
CA ASP A 80 -6.15 -21.41 -9.19
C ASP A 80 -7.34 -20.97 -8.29
N ASN A 81 -7.22 -19.86 -7.55
CA ASN A 81 -8.24 -19.32 -6.64
C ASN A 81 -8.66 -17.88 -7.00
N VAL A 82 -8.64 -17.52 -8.28
CA VAL A 82 -9.02 -16.18 -8.75
C VAL A 82 -10.39 -15.72 -8.21
N ASP A 83 -11.30 -16.68 -8.03
CA ASP A 83 -12.67 -16.43 -7.54
C ASP A 83 -12.71 -16.00 -6.07
N SER A 84 -11.86 -16.52 -5.18
CA SER A 84 -11.82 -16.09 -3.76
C SER A 84 -11.28 -14.68 -3.63
N PHE A 85 -10.21 -14.37 -4.36
CA PHE A 85 -9.61 -13.04 -4.36
C PHE A 85 -10.60 -11.97 -4.82
N PHE A 86 -11.26 -12.19 -5.97
CA PHE A 86 -12.24 -11.22 -6.47
C PHE A 86 -13.50 -11.13 -5.60
N LYS A 87 -13.89 -12.22 -4.94
CA LYS A 87 -14.98 -12.17 -3.96
C LYS A 87 -14.60 -11.33 -2.74
N ALA A 88 -13.42 -11.54 -2.17
CA ALA A 88 -12.93 -10.76 -1.03
C ALA A 88 -12.72 -9.27 -1.41
N ALA A 89 -12.24 -9.01 -2.62
CA ALA A 89 -12.16 -7.67 -3.20
C ALA A 89 -13.53 -7.00 -3.30
N ALA A 90 -14.54 -7.72 -3.85
CA ALA A 90 -15.89 -7.21 -3.96
C ALA A 90 -16.50 -6.97 -2.57
N GLU A 91 -16.24 -7.86 -1.61
CA GLU A 91 -16.66 -7.68 -0.23
C GLU A 91 -16.07 -6.40 0.38
N TYR A 92 -14.77 -6.15 0.18
CA TYR A 92 -14.13 -4.92 0.68
C TYR A 92 -14.65 -3.65 -0.01
N TYR A 93 -14.61 -3.58 -1.34
CA TYR A 93 -14.86 -2.35 -2.08
C TYR A 93 -16.32 -2.08 -2.45
N ALA A 94 -17.19 -3.10 -2.49
CA ALA A 94 -18.56 -2.96 -2.96
C ALA A 94 -19.62 -3.04 -1.84
N THR A 95 -19.23 -3.40 -0.62
CA THR A 95 -20.16 -3.51 0.53
C THR A 95 -19.95 -2.38 1.54
N GLU A 96 -20.76 -2.37 2.60
CA GLU A 96 -20.61 -1.41 3.70
C GLU A 96 -19.29 -1.53 4.46
N ARG A 97 -18.50 -2.59 4.23
CA ARG A 97 -17.16 -2.74 4.82
C ARG A 97 -16.31 -1.51 4.51
N GLU A 98 -16.04 -1.24 3.23
CA GLU A 98 -15.17 -0.12 2.81
C GLU A 98 -15.56 0.50 1.46
N ARG A 99 -16.83 0.37 1.04
CA ARG A 99 -17.32 1.07 -0.17
C ARG A 99 -17.22 2.58 0.01
N HIS A 100 -16.60 3.22 -0.97
CA HIS A 100 -16.49 4.67 -1.01
C HIS A 100 -16.83 5.19 -2.41
N GLU A 101 -17.65 6.25 -2.53
CA GLU A 101 -18.14 6.77 -3.82
C GLU A 101 -17.02 7.21 -4.78
N ARG A 102 -15.92 7.71 -4.22
CA ARG A 102 -14.71 8.09 -4.96
C ARG A 102 -13.77 6.93 -5.32
N SER A 103 -14.06 5.70 -4.87
CA SER A 103 -13.32 4.48 -5.16
C SER A 103 -14.13 3.63 -6.16
N THR A 104 -14.00 3.96 -7.45
CA THR A 104 -14.90 3.41 -8.49
C THR A 104 -14.48 2.06 -9.05
N GLN A 105 -13.28 1.58 -8.72
CA GLN A 105 -12.67 0.37 -9.27
C GLN A 105 -12.53 0.36 -10.80
N ARG A 106 -12.55 1.54 -11.43
CA ARG A 106 -12.39 1.70 -12.86
C ARG A 106 -11.08 2.40 -13.17
N VAL A 107 -10.33 1.83 -14.11
CA VAL A 107 -9.09 2.40 -14.64
C VAL A 107 -9.24 2.58 -16.16
N PRO A 108 -8.82 3.71 -16.74
CA PRO A 108 -8.75 3.87 -18.19
C PRO A 108 -7.83 2.83 -18.82
N LEU A 109 -8.16 2.34 -20.01
CA LEU A 109 -7.40 1.29 -20.71
C LEU A 109 -5.92 1.66 -20.93
N GLN A 110 -5.63 2.94 -21.16
CA GLN A 110 -4.26 3.45 -21.32
C GLN A 110 -3.38 3.29 -20.06
N SER A 111 -3.97 2.94 -18.92
CA SER A 111 -3.23 2.59 -17.70
C SER A 111 -2.53 1.24 -17.87
N CYS A 112 -3.12 0.29 -18.61
CA CYS A 112 -2.58 -1.05 -18.81
C CYS A 112 -1.19 -1.02 -19.46
N ASP A 113 -1.02 -0.21 -20.51
CA ASP A 113 0.27 -0.05 -21.21
C ASP A 113 1.36 0.55 -20.30
N ARG A 114 0.97 1.36 -19.32
CA ARG A 114 1.90 1.95 -18.34
C ARG A 114 2.28 0.97 -17.25
N MET A 115 1.30 0.20 -16.78
CA MET A 115 1.52 -0.82 -15.74
C MET A 115 2.42 -1.94 -16.26
N VAL A 116 2.17 -2.45 -17.47
CA VAL A 116 2.90 -3.62 -18.00
C VAL A 116 4.40 -3.38 -18.20
N VAL A 117 4.82 -2.12 -18.38
CA VAL A 117 6.24 -1.75 -18.56
C VAL A 117 6.91 -1.35 -17.25
N TYR A 118 6.17 -1.35 -16.14
CA TYR A 118 6.68 -0.95 -14.83
C TYR A 118 7.13 -2.16 -14.02
N ASP A 119 8.25 -2.03 -13.33
CA ASP A 119 8.77 -3.03 -12.42
C ASP A 119 9.03 -2.38 -11.05
N SER A 120 8.15 -2.64 -10.09
CA SER A 120 8.27 -2.16 -8.71
C SER A 120 9.53 -2.67 -8.00
N PHE A 121 10.12 -3.77 -8.48
CA PHE A 121 11.23 -4.44 -7.83
C PHE A 121 12.61 -4.06 -8.36
N ALA A 122 12.68 -3.31 -9.48
CA ALA A 122 13.89 -3.01 -10.25
C ALA A 122 15.08 -2.49 -9.40
N PHE A 123 14.80 -1.86 -8.26
CA PHE A 123 15.81 -1.22 -7.40
C PHE A 123 15.76 -1.62 -5.92
N MET A 124 15.08 -2.70 -5.54
CA MET A 124 14.96 -3.14 -4.14
C MET A 124 16.30 -3.20 -3.38
N ARG A 125 17.37 -3.65 -4.05
CA ARG A 125 18.72 -3.73 -3.49
C ARG A 125 19.34 -2.38 -3.09
N LEU A 126 18.82 -1.26 -3.61
CA LEU A 126 19.29 0.10 -3.34
C LEU A 126 18.57 0.77 -2.15
N ILE A 127 17.60 0.10 -1.54
CA ILE A 127 16.95 0.63 -0.33
C ILE A 127 17.93 0.66 0.85
N ALA A 128 18.72 -0.41 0.99
CA ALA A 128 19.78 -0.52 1.98
C ALA A 128 20.74 0.70 1.92
N PRO A 129 21.22 1.20 3.08
CA PRO A 129 21.16 0.57 4.40
C PRO A 129 19.85 0.80 5.18
N ARG A 130 18.84 1.46 4.59
CA ARG A 130 17.55 1.65 5.26
C ARG A 130 16.84 0.30 5.42
N PRO A 131 16.17 0.06 6.56
CA PRO A 131 15.48 -1.21 6.81
C PRO A 131 14.25 -1.36 5.91
N VAL A 132 13.95 -2.61 5.52
CA VAL A 132 12.74 -2.99 4.79
C VAL A 132 11.92 -3.97 5.62
N LEU A 133 10.63 -3.68 5.79
CA LEU A 133 9.66 -4.61 6.36
C LEU A 133 8.54 -4.86 5.36
N MET A 134 8.29 -6.13 5.05
CA MET A 134 7.10 -6.56 4.33
C MET A 134 6.18 -7.29 5.30
N ILE A 135 4.86 -7.08 5.17
CA ILE A 135 3.83 -7.78 5.94
C ILE A 135 2.81 -8.33 4.95
N ALA A 136 2.53 -9.63 5.04
CA ALA A 136 1.59 -10.31 4.16
C ALA A 136 0.79 -11.37 4.92
N GLY A 137 -0.40 -11.69 4.42
CA GLY A 137 -1.22 -12.78 4.96
C GLY A 137 -0.73 -14.14 4.46
N GLU A 138 -0.77 -15.16 5.30
CA GLU A 138 -0.40 -16.55 4.95
C GLU A 138 -1.24 -17.09 3.80
N GLU A 139 -2.54 -16.75 3.76
CA GLU A 139 -3.48 -17.20 2.75
C GLU A 139 -3.63 -16.21 1.59
N ALA A 140 -2.85 -15.13 1.59
CA ALA A 140 -2.93 -14.12 0.54
C ALA A 140 -2.34 -14.66 -0.77
N GLU A 141 -3.11 -14.61 -1.86
CA GLU A 141 -2.64 -14.99 -3.19
C GLU A 141 -1.44 -14.12 -3.63
N THR A 142 -1.31 -12.92 -3.06
CA THR A 142 -0.24 -11.96 -3.31
C THR A 142 0.99 -12.13 -2.41
N LEU A 143 1.04 -13.12 -1.51
CA LEU A 143 2.17 -13.33 -0.58
C LEU A 143 3.52 -13.39 -1.31
N HIS A 144 3.54 -14.06 -2.47
CA HIS A 144 4.73 -14.24 -3.29
C HIS A 144 5.39 -12.90 -3.72
N TYR A 145 4.62 -11.82 -3.87
CA TYR A 145 5.19 -10.50 -4.17
C TYR A 145 6.02 -9.95 -3.00
N SER A 146 5.56 -10.16 -1.76
CA SER A 146 6.28 -9.77 -0.55
C SER A 146 7.53 -10.63 -0.34
N GLU A 147 7.45 -11.93 -0.63
CA GLU A 147 8.61 -12.83 -0.61
C GLU A 147 9.68 -12.41 -1.61
N GLU A 148 9.27 -12.09 -2.84
CA GLU A 148 10.17 -11.65 -3.91
C GLU A 148 10.86 -10.32 -3.56
N ALA A 149 10.09 -9.36 -3.02
CA ALA A 149 10.65 -8.08 -2.57
C ALA A 149 11.74 -8.29 -1.50
N VAL A 150 11.47 -9.10 -0.48
CA VAL A 150 12.45 -9.41 0.57
C VAL A 150 13.62 -10.21 0.00
N ARG A 151 13.41 -11.11 -0.96
CA ARG A 151 14.50 -11.83 -1.63
C ARG A 151 15.46 -10.87 -2.34
N LEU A 152 14.93 -9.87 -3.05
CA LEU A 152 15.69 -8.88 -3.83
C LEU A 152 16.32 -7.77 -2.98
N ALA A 153 15.75 -7.43 -1.83
CA ALA A 153 16.30 -6.47 -0.88
C ALA A 153 17.65 -6.93 -0.28
N ARG A 154 18.47 -5.96 0.14
CA ARG A 154 19.66 -6.19 0.99
C ARG A 154 19.31 -5.93 2.46
N GLU A 155 20.14 -6.43 3.36
CA GLU A 155 19.97 -6.21 4.80
C GLU A 155 20.07 -4.72 5.19
N PRO A 156 19.37 -4.28 6.26
CA PRO A 156 18.45 -5.06 7.10
C PRO A 156 17.06 -5.24 6.47
N LYS A 157 16.53 -6.47 6.45
CA LYS A 157 15.20 -6.77 5.88
C LYS A 157 14.41 -7.82 6.67
N GLU A 158 13.09 -7.72 6.63
CA GLU A 158 12.18 -8.62 7.34
C GLU A 158 10.89 -8.88 6.55
N LEU A 159 10.38 -10.11 6.63
CA LEU A 159 9.03 -10.50 6.18
C LEU A 159 8.24 -11.03 7.38
N LEU A 160 7.12 -10.38 7.71
CA LEU A 160 6.13 -10.92 8.65
C LEU A 160 4.98 -11.55 7.86
N VAL A 161 4.80 -12.86 8.03
CA VAL A 161 3.64 -13.59 7.51
C VAL A 161 2.62 -13.75 8.63
N VAL A 162 1.39 -13.26 8.42
CA VAL A 162 0.30 -13.30 9.39
C VAL A 162 -0.59 -14.51 9.11
N SER A 163 -0.62 -15.45 10.06
CA SER A 163 -1.31 -16.73 9.88
C SER A 163 -2.84 -16.57 9.76
N GLY A 164 -3.44 -17.35 8.85
CA GLY A 164 -4.90 -17.37 8.63
C GLY A 164 -5.51 -16.07 8.11
N MET A 165 -4.72 -15.20 7.47
CA MET A 165 -5.18 -13.93 6.89
C MET A 165 -5.01 -13.94 5.37
N GLY A 166 -6.03 -13.48 4.65
CA GLY A 166 -5.97 -13.20 3.22
C GLY A 166 -5.46 -11.78 2.90
N HIS A 167 -5.44 -11.41 1.62
CA HIS A 167 -4.96 -10.10 1.16
C HIS A 167 -5.72 -8.93 1.79
N PHE A 168 -7.06 -8.98 1.72
CA PHE A 168 -7.94 -7.90 2.20
C PHE A 168 -8.18 -7.94 3.71
N ASP A 169 -7.83 -9.02 4.41
CA ASP A 169 -7.94 -9.05 5.87
C ASP A 169 -7.00 -8.04 6.52
N LEU A 170 -5.77 -7.94 6.01
CA LEU A 170 -4.78 -7.00 6.53
C LEU A 170 -5.12 -5.54 6.22
N TYR A 171 -6.23 -5.24 5.54
CA TYR A 171 -6.60 -3.87 5.20
C TYR A 171 -7.21 -3.11 6.39
N ASP A 172 -7.90 -3.83 7.28
CA ASP A 172 -8.64 -3.28 8.42
C ASP A 172 -8.41 -4.07 9.72
N ARG A 173 -7.91 -5.32 9.65
CA ARG A 173 -7.57 -6.15 10.81
C ARG A 173 -6.09 -5.98 11.18
N LEU A 174 -5.83 -5.07 12.11
CA LEU A 174 -4.48 -4.58 12.45
C LEU A 174 -3.92 -5.15 13.75
N GLU A 175 -4.52 -6.19 14.32
CA GLU A 175 -4.15 -6.73 15.64
C GLU A 175 -2.70 -7.23 15.66
N VAL A 176 -2.21 -7.73 14.53
CA VAL A 176 -0.83 -8.23 14.36
C VAL A 176 0.04 -7.23 13.61
N SER A 177 -0.43 -6.72 12.46
CA SER A 177 0.37 -5.83 11.59
C SER A 177 0.62 -4.46 12.23
N GLY A 178 -0.39 -3.89 12.92
CA GLY A 178 -0.31 -2.57 13.54
C GLY A 178 0.80 -2.46 14.59
N PRO A 179 0.81 -3.29 15.66
CA PRO A 179 1.89 -3.28 16.65
C PRO A 179 3.27 -3.55 16.06
N LYS A 180 3.37 -4.45 15.06
CA LYS A 180 4.65 -4.71 14.36
C LYS A 180 5.15 -3.44 13.67
N LEU A 181 4.28 -2.74 12.97
CA LEU A 181 4.59 -1.48 12.29
C LEU A 181 5.09 -0.42 13.27
N VAL A 182 4.37 -0.22 14.37
CA VAL A 182 4.78 0.73 15.42
C VAL A 182 6.17 0.42 15.93
N ARG A 183 6.47 -0.86 16.20
CA ARG A 183 7.81 -1.27 16.65
C ARG A 183 8.86 -0.97 15.59
N PHE A 184 8.62 -1.35 14.34
CA PHE A 184 9.54 -1.14 13.23
C PHE A 184 9.88 0.34 13.06
N PHE A 185 8.88 1.23 13.03
CA PHE A 185 9.13 2.66 12.90
C PHE A 185 9.82 3.24 14.13
N ARG A 186 9.51 2.80 15.35
CA ARG A 186 10.26 3.26 16.53
C ARG A 186 11.74 2.91 16.45
N GLU A 187 12.08 1.72 15.94
CA GLU A 187 13.46 1.28 15.79
C GLU A 187 14.16 1.99 14.62
N ALA A 188 13.46 2.21 13.50
CA ALA A 188 14.02 2.80 12.29
C ALA A 188 14.14 4.33 12.33
N LEU A 189 13.34 5.00 13.16
CA LEU A 189 13.26 6.48 13.26
C LEU A 189 13.94 7.06 14.49
N ALA A 190 14.44 6.21 15.39
CA ALA A 190 15.22 6.62 16.56
C ALA A 190 16.64 7.05 16.15
#